data_AF-A0A5C3KIW4-F1
#
_entry.id   AF-A0A5C3KIW4-F1
#
_cell.length_a   1.000
_cell.length_b   1.000
_cell.length_c   1.000
_cell.angle_alpha   90.00
_cell.angle_beta   90.00
_cell.angle_gamma   90.00
#
_symmetry.space_group_name_H-M   'P 1'
#
loop_
_entity.id
_entity.type
_entity.pdbx_description
1 polymer ?
#
loop_
_entity_poly.entity_id
_entity_poly.type
_entity_poly.pdbx_seq_one_letter_code
_entity_poly.pdbx_strand_id
1 'polypeptide(L)' 'IATLYCDFFNPLTNKQAGKKKSIRLIGLVCLNLPPTLCYKPENMFLAGVIPRPNEPPLDCINPYL' A
#
# COMPACT_ATOMS: atom_id res chain seq x y z
N ILE A 1 15.64 2.92 -16.13
CA ILE A 1 15.69 2.94 -14.64
C ILE A 1 14.26 2.75 -14.13
N ALA A 2 14.04 1.90 -13.14
CA ALA A 2 12.72 1.67 -12.56
C ALA A 2 12.74 2.07 -11.08
N THR A 3 11.67 2.71 -10.62
CA THR A 3 11.51 3.11 -9.22
C THR A 3 10.49 2.22 -8.55
N LEU A 4 10.85 1.70 -7.38
CA LEU A 4 9.95 1.02 -6.48
C LEU A 4 9.15 2.03 -5.67
N TYR A 5 7.82 1.91 -5.68
CA TYR A 5 6.95 2.66 -4.78
C TYR A 5 6.15 1.69 -3.91
N CYS A 6 5.85 2.15 -2.70
CA CYS A 6 5.14 1.38 -1.70
C CYS A 6 4.12 2.29 -1.04
N ASP A 7 2.84 1.94 -1.09
CA ASP A 7 1.76 2.77 -0.54
C ASP A 7 0.83 1.94 0.35
N PHE A 8 0.30 2.58 1.38
CA PHE A 8 -0.64 1.99 2.32
C PHE A 8 -1.97 2.72 2.24
N PHE A 9 -3.03 2.01 1.88
CA PHE A 9 -4.36 2.60 1.81
C PHE A 9 -5.42 1.68 2.42
N ASN A 10 -6.56 2.28 2.76
CA ASN A 10 -7.74 1.53 3.19
C ASN A 10 -8.58 1.15 1.95
N PRO A 11 -8.67 -0.14 1.59
CA PRO A 11 -9.44 -0.56 0.41
C PRO A 11 -10.95 -0.37 0.61
N LEU A 12 -11.40 -0.12 1.84
CA LEU A 12 -12.80 0.15 2.19
C LEU A 12 -13.13 1.65 2.24
N THR A 13 -12.20 2.50 1.80
CA THR A 13 -12.26 3.96 1.89
C THR A 13 -12.17 4.49 3.33
N ASN A 14 -11.52 5.64 3.50
CA ASN A 14 -11.42 6.32 4.78
C ASN A 14 -12.73 7.03 5.14
N LYS A 15 -13.62 6.32 5.83
CA LYS A 15 -14.82 6.87 6.47
C LYS A 15 -14.59 7.01 7.97
N GLN A 16 -15.07 8.09 8.58
CA GLN A 16 -14.85 8.41 10.01
C GLN A 16 -15.35 7.30 10.96
N ALA A 17 -16.40 6.58 10.58
CA ALA A 17 -16.92 5.39 11.28
C ALA A 17 -16.76 4.08 10.46
N GLY A 18 -15.86 4.07 9.48
CA GLY A 18 -15.63 2.91 8.61
C GLY A 18 -14.74 1.85 9.25
N LYS A 19 -14.77 0.64 8.68
CA LYS A 19 -13.82 -0.42 9.04
C LYS A 19 -12.40 0.06 8.72
N LYS A 20 -11.52 0.00 9.71
CA LYS A 20 -10.09 0.29 9.55
C LYS A 20 -9.40 -0.96 8.99
N LYS A 21 -9.16 -0.96 7.68
CA LYS A 21 -8.30 -1.94 7.02
C LYS A 21 -7.17 -1.19 6.33
N SER A 22 -5.99 -1.76 6.30
CA SER A 22 -4.84 -1.23 5.56
C SER A 22 -4.31 -2.37 4.71
N ILE A 23 -4.01 -2.09 3.45
CA ILE A 23 -3.27 -2.99 2.58
C ILE A 23 -2.05 -2.25 2.06
N ARG A 24 -0.97 -3.00 1.82
CA ARG A 24 0.25 -2.46 1.24
C ARG A 24 0.32 -2.82 -0.23
N LEU A 25 0.41 -1.82 -1.09
CA LEU A 25 0.68 -1.98 -2.52
C LEU A 25 2.17 -1.82 -2.76
N ILE A 26 2.76 -2.72 -3.54
CA ILE A 26 4.14 -2.61 -4.02
C ILE A 26 4.08 -2.55 -5.54
N GLY A 27 4.53 -1.45 -6.10
CA GLY A 27 4.53 -1.25 -7.55
C GLY A 27 5.86 -0.73 -8.07
N LEU A 28 6.06 -0.90 -9.38
CA LEU A 28 7.21 -0.40 -10.12
C LEU A 28 6.73 0.60 -11.17
N VAL A 29 7.43 1.72 -11.28
CA VAL A 29 7.22 2.73 -12.32
C VAL A 29 8.44 2.79 -13.22
N CYS A 30 8.23 2.73 -14.54
CA CYS A 30 9.29 2.93 -15.51
C CYS A 30 9.57 4.43 -15.67
N LEU A 31 10.76 4.88 -15.26
CA LEU A 31 11.17 6.29 -15.37
C LEU A 31 11.71 6.68 -16.75
N ASN A 32 11.65 5.77 -17.72
CA ASN A 32 12.04 6.08 -19.09
C ASN A 32 10.96 6.93 -19.82
N LEU A 33 9.75 7.03 -19.26
CA LEU A 33 8.67 7.86 -19.78
C LEU A 33 8.58 9.21 -19.06
N PRO A 34 8.02 10.26 -19.71
CA PRO A 34 7.74 11.53 -19.06
C PRO A 34 6.87 11.35 -17.79
N PRO A 35 6.95 12.26 -16.80
CA PRO A 35 6.16 12.19 -15.56
C PRO A 35 4.65 12.07 -15.80
N THR A 36 4.15 12.69 -16.87
CA THR A 36 2.73 12.64 -17.25
C THR A 36 2.27 11.28 -17.76
N LEU A 37 3.20 10.39 -18.11
CA LEU A 37 2.95 9.07 -18.69
C LEU A 37 3.36 7.93 -17.74
N CYS A 38 4.46 8.09 -16.98
CA CYS A 38 4.96 7.02 -16.13
C CYS A 38 4.01 6.68 -14.97
N TYR A 39 3.19 7.64 -14.50
CA TYR A 39 2.18 7.38 -13.47
C TYR A 39 0.82 6.92 -14.02
N LYS A 40 0.71 6.65 -15.33
CA LYS A 40 -0.51 6.03 -15.88
C LYS A 40 -0.58 4.55 -15.48
N PRO A 41 -1.78 4.01 -15.21
CA PRO A 41 -1.94 2.60 -14.87
C PRO A 41 -1.32 1.65 -15.90
N GLU A 42 -1.35 2.01 -17.19
CA GLU A 42 -0.75 1.20 -18.27
C GLU A 42 0.77 1.07 -18.17
N ASN A 43 1.45 2.02 -17.52
CA ASN A 43 2.91 2.08 -17.40
C ASN A 43 3.41 1.71 -15.99
N MET A 44 2.49 1.28 -15.12
CA MET A 44 2.79 0.77 -13.78
C MET A 44 2.73 -0.75 -13.76
N PHE A 45 3.69 -1.36 -13.07
CA PHE A 45 3.66 -2.79 -12.80
C PHE A 45 3.35 -3.04 -11.34
N LEU A 46 2.26 -3.76 -11.06
CA LEU A 46 1.91 -4.20 -9.72
C LEU A 46 2.74 -5.42 -9.33
N ALA A 47 3.79 -5.21 -8.52
CA ALA A 47 4.67 -6.27 -8.07
C ALA A 47 4.06 -7.11 -6.95
N GLY A 48 3.17 -6.54 -6.14
CA GLY A 48 2.47 -7.31 -5.12
C GLY A 48 1.50 -6.51 -4.28
N VAL A 49 0.59 -7.24 -3.64
CA VAL A 49 -0.32 -6.73 -2.62
C VAL A 49 -0.09 -7.52 -1.35
N ILE A 50 0.17 -6.84 -0.25
CA ILE A 50 0.37 -7.48 1.04
C ILE A 50 -0.84 -7.11 1.92
N PRO A 51 -1.72 -8.10 2.21
CA PRO A 51 -2.79 -7.88 3.15
C PRO A 51 -2.18 -7.63 4.54
N ARG A 52 -2.81 -6.77 5.32
CA ARG A 52 -2.41 -6.56 6.71
C ARG A 52 -2.46 -7.89 7.47
N PRO A 53 -1.40 -8.27 8.21
CA PRO A 53 -1.48 -9.31 9.23
C PRO A 53 -2.59 -8.95 10.21
N ASN A 54 -3.38 -9.92 10.68
CA ASN A 54 -4.43 -9.65 11.67
C ASN A 54 -3.88 -8.77 12.79
N GLU A 55 -4.64 -7.72 13.14
CA GLU A 55 -4.27 -6.82 14.23
C GLU A 55 -3.99 -7.69 15.47
N PRO A 56 -2.80 -7.56 16.10
CA PRO A 56 -2.47 -8.41 17.24
C PRO A 56 -3.56 -8.21 18.31
N PRO A 57 -4.00 -9.28 18.99
CA PRO A 57 -4.91 -9.15 20.11
C PRO A 57 -4.40 -8.11 21.11
N LEU A 58 -5.31 -7.39 21.76
CA LEU A 58 -4.96 -6.40 22.80
C LEU A 58 -4.04 -7.01 23.88
N ASP A 59 -4.21 -8.30 24.15
CA ASP A 59 -3.43 -9.05 25.14
C ASP A 59 -2.00 -9.41 24.68
N CYS A 60 -1.67 -9.16 23.41
CA CYS A 60 -0.34 -9.39 22.83
C CYS A 60 0.51 -8.11 22.76
N ILE A 61 0.01 -6.99 23.28
CA ILE A 61 0.81 -5.77 23.44
C ILE A 61 1.76 -6.02 24.60
N ASN A 62 3.08 -5.95 24.34
CA ASN A 62 4.10 -6.13 25.35
C ASN A 62 3.83 -5.17 26.53
N PRO A 63 3.60 -5.66 27.76
CA PRO A 63 3.32 -4.80 28.91
C PRO A 63 4.54 -3.96 29.36
N TYR A 64 5.70 -4.15 28.74
CA TYR A 64 6.95 -3.45 29.04
C TYR A 64 7.37 -2.43 27.96
N LEU A 65 6.49 -2.14 26.99
CA LEU A 65 6.62 -1.02 26.06
C LEU A 65 5.67 0.12 26.48
#